data_AF-A0ABD0NDB1-F1
#
_entry.id   AF-A0ABD0NDB1-F1
#
_cell.length_a   1.000
_cell.length_b   1.000
_cell.length_c   1.000
_cell.angle_alpha   90.00
_cell.angle_beta   90.00
_cell.angle_gamma   90.00
#
_symmetry.space_group_name_H-M   'P 1'
#
loop_
_entity.id
_entity.type
_entity.pdbx_description
1 polymer ?
#
loop_
_entity_poly.entity_id
_entity_poly.type
_entity_poly.pdbx_seq_one_letter_code
_entity_poly.pdbx_strand_id
1 'polypeptide(L)'
;QTCQRHTRLLDIHVEQLQCNEQRFRQLESTSYDGKLIWKVRDYWHRKEAGTALNSAPFYTSRSGYKLSARAYLGGDSSGRGTHLSLYITLMRGDFDSLLP
;
A
#
# COMPACT_ATOMS: atom_id res chain seq x y z
N GLN A 1 15.11 -34.74 -15.33
CA GLN A 1 15.79 -33.74 -14.47
C GLN A 1 15.73 -32.33 -15.06
N THR A 2 15.96 -32.14 -16.36
CA THR A 2 15.88 -30.81 -17.03
C THR A 2 14.50 -30.15 -16.95
N CYS A 3 13.41 -30.91 -17.16
CA CYS A 3 12.04 -30.39 -17.10
C CYS A 3 11.70 -29.79 -15.73
N GLN A 4 12.03 -30.48 -14.63
CA GLN A 4 11.83 -29.99 -13.26
C GLN A 4 12.63 -28.70 -12.97
N ARG A 5 13.83 -28.55 -13.56
CA ARG A 5 14.63 -27.32 -13.44
C ARG A 5 13.97 -26.15 -14.15
N HIS A 6 13.41 -26.40 -15.34
CA HIS A 6 12.70 -25.37 -16.09
C HIS A 6 11.39 -24.95 -15.40
N THR A 7 10.64 -25.89 -14.82
CA THR A 7 9.45 -25.56 -14.02
C THR A 7 9.79 -24.64 -12.86
N ARG A 8 10.81 -24.96 -12.06
CA ARG A 8 11.25 -24.08 -10.96
C ARG A 8 11.69 -22.70 -11.43
N LEU A 9 12.36 -22.61 -12.58
CA LEU A 9 12.78 -21.33 -13.15
C LEU A 9 11.56 -20.48 -13.56
N LEU A 10 10.53 -21.10 -14.13
CA LEU A 10 9.28 -20.42 -14.45
C LEU A 10 8.58 -19.90 -13.19
N ASP A 11 8.53 -20.69 -12.11
CA ASP A 11 7.93 -20.27 -10.84
C ASP A 11 8.63 -19.02 -10.29
N ILE A 12 9.97 -19.03 -10.28
CA ILE A 12 10.78 -17.87 -9.87
C ILE A 12 10.49 -16.65 -10.75
N HIS A 13 10.38 -16.83 -12.06
CA HIS A 13 10.09 -15.72 -12.98
C HIS A 13 8.67 -15.15 -12.76
N VAL A 14 7.69 -16.00 -12.45
CA VAL A 14 6.33 -15.56 -12.11
C VAL A 14 6.35 -14.71 -10.84
N GLU A 15 7.04 -15.16 -9.80
CA GLU A 15 7.20 -14.39 -8.55
C GLU A 15 7.89 -13.03 -8.80
N GLN A 16 8.93 -13.01 -9.64
CA GLN A 16 9.62 -11.78 -10.01
C GLN A 16 8.71 -10.81 -10.78
N LEU A 17 7.91 -11.30 -11.72
CA LEU A 17 6.96 -10.47 -12.46
C LEU A 17 5.91 -9.87 -11.51
N GLN A 18 5.36 -10.65 -10.59
CA GLN A 18 4.42 -10.16 -9.58
C GLN A 18 5.03 -9.08 -8.68
N CYS A 19 6.28 -9.28 -8.24
CA CYS A 19 7.01 -8.27 -7.45
C CYS A 19 7.22 -6.98 -8.25
N ASN A 20 7.62 -7.10 -9.53
CA ASN A 20 7.82 -5.95 -10.40
C ASN A 20 6.53 -5.17 -10.64
N GLU A 21 5.39 -5.85 -10.86
CA GLU A 21 4.09 -5.19 -11.01
C GLU A 21 3.66 -4.44 -9.75
N GLN A 22 3.94 -4.99 -8.56
CA GLN A 22 3.67 -4.30 -7.30
C GLN A 22 4.53 -3.05 -7.15
N ARG A 23 5.83 -3.16 -7.45
CA ARG A 23 6.76 -2.04 -7.43
C ARG A 23 6.36 -0.96 -8.44
N PHE A 24 5.94 -1.35 -9.64
CA PHE A 24 5.49 -0.42 -10.67
C PHE A 24 4.25 0.36 -10.21
N ARG A 25 3.24 -0.33 -9.66
CA ARG A 25 2.05 0.31 -9.07
C ARG A 25 2.41 1.28 -7.95
N GLN A 26 3.39 0.94 -7.11
CA GLN A 26 3.88 1.87 -6.09
C GLN A 26 4.49 3.12 -6.74
N LEU A 27 5.38 2.96 -7.72
CA LEU A 27 6.04 4.07 -8.40
C LEU A 27 5.04 5.01 -9.10
N GLU A 28 4.02 4.46 -9.77
CA GLU A 28 2.98 5.26 -10.43
C GLU A 28 2.13 6.08 -9.46
N SER A 29 1.98 5.61 -8.22
CA SER A 29 1.10 6.22 -7.21
C SER A 29 1.84 7.03 -6.15
N THR A 30 3.17 7.00 -6.14
CA THR A 30 3.98 7.67 -5.12
C THR A 30 4.04 9.17 -5.38
N SER A 31 3.61 9.96 -4.41
CA SER A 31 3.87 11.40 -4.37
C SER A 31 5.02 11.74 -3.41
N TYR A 32 5.70 12.86 -3.67
CA TYR A 32 6.82 13.38 -2.88
C TYR A 32 6.61 14.84 -2.46
N ASP A 33 5.38 15.35 -2.49
CA ASP A 33 5.00 16.71 -2.09
C ASP A 33 4.14 16.73 -0.81
N GLY A 34 4.07 15.59 -0.11
CA GLY A 34 3.22 15.40 1.06
C GLY A 34 1.73 15.26 0.77
N LYS A 35 1.31 15.20 -0.50
CA LYS A 35 -0.10 15.06 -0.87
C LYS A 35 -0.36 13.66 -1.43
N LEU A 36 -1.49 13.09 -1.05
CA LEU A 36 -1.98 11.81 -1.57
C LEU A 36 -3.43 11.98 -2.02
N ILE A 37 -3.70 11.55 -3.26
CA ILE A 37 -5.08 11.36 -3.74
C ILE A 37 -5.30 9.86 -3.87
N TRP A 38 -6.15 9.31 -3.00
CA TRP A 38 -6.42 7.87 -2.96
C TRP A 38 -7.84 7.55 -3.43
N LYS A 39 -7.95 6.93 -4.61
CA LYS A 39 -9.23 6.46 -5.14
C LYS A 39 -9.57 5.06 -4.62
N VAL A 40 -10.58 4.96 -3.78
CA VAL A 40 -11.17 3.68 -3.35
C VAL A 40 -12.20 3.23 -4.39
N ARG A 41 -11.96 2.07 -5.02
CA ARG A 41 -12.90 1.44 -5.97
C ARG A 41 -13.79 0.42 -5.24
N ASP A 42 -14.95 0.11 -5.78
CA ASP A 42 -15.86 -0.92 -5.24
C ASP A 42 -16.22 -0.70 -3.76
N TYR A 43 -16.51 0.54 -3.41
CA TYR A 43 -16.67 0.99 -2.02
C TYR A 43 -17.63 0.11 -1.21
N TRP A 44 -18.82 -0.16 -1.75
CA TRP A 44 -19.84 -0.93 -1.04
C TRP A 44 -19.39 -2.35 -0.73
N HIS A 45 -18.82 -3.03 -1.74
CA HIS A 45 -18.29 -4.38 -1.57
C HIS A 45 -17.16 -4.41 -0.54
N ARG A 46 -16.26 -3.42 -0.57
CA ARG A 46 -15.17 -3.32 0.42
C ARG A 46 -15.67 -2.99 1.83
N LYS A 47 -16.74 -2.20 1.94
CA LYS A 47 -17.35 -1.85 3.22
C LYS A 47 -18.02 -3.07 3.85
N GLU A 48 -18.77 -3.86 3.06
CA GLU A 48 -19.40 -5.10 3.51
C GLU A 48 -18.37 -6.16 3.91
N ALA A 49 -17.25 -6.26 3.18
CA ALA A 49 -16.15 -7.15 3.54
C ALA A 49 -15.52 -6.80 4.91
N GLY A 50 -15.69 -5.57 5.41
CA GLY A 50 -15.21 -5.13 6.71
C GLY A 50 -13.69 -5.03 6.84
N THR A 51 -12.95 -5.31 5.77
CA THR A 51 -11.48 -5.32 5.78
C THR A 51 -10.91 -3.91 5.68
N ALA A 52 -9.89 -3.62 6.49
CA ALA A 52 -9.17 -2.36 6.42
C ALA A 52 -8.45 -2.22 5.06
N LEU A 53 -8.49 -1.01 4.50
CA LEU A 53 -7.83 -0.68 3.24
C LEU A 53 -6.57 0.12 3.52
N ASN A 54 -5.51 -0.14 2.76
CA ASN A 54 -4.27 0.65 2.80
C ASN A 54 -4.08 1.37 1.45
N SER A 55 -3.64 2.61 1.50
CA SER A 55 -3.18 3.35 0.32
C SER A 55 -1.79 2.89 -0.08
N ALA A 56 -1.38 3.25 -1.30
CA ALA A 56 0.03 3.24 -1.65
C ALA A 56 0.83 4.19 -0.72
N PRO A 57 2.13 3.92 -0.48
CA PRO A 57 2.98 4.84 0.27
C PRO A 57 3.16 6.17 -0.47
N PHE A 58 3.31 7.26 0.29
CA PHE A 58 3.68 8.58 -0.21
C PHE A 58 4.67 9.24 0.76
N TYR A 59 5.34 10.30 0.31
CA TYR A 59 6.38 10.96 1.09
C TYR A 59 6.05 12.42 1.33
N THR A 60 6.46 12.94 2.49
CA THR A 60 6.31 14.37 2.81
C THR A 60 7.21 15.27 1.96
N SER A 61 8.36 14.73 1.51
CA SER A 61 9.28 15.35 0.56
C SER A 61 10.12 14.26 -0.13
N ARG A 62 10.99 14.61 -1.08
CA ARG A 62 11.87 13.65 -1.78
C ARG A 62 12.77 12.81 -0.86
N SER A 63 13.12 13.37 0.30
CA SER A 63 13.89 12.70 1.36
C SER A 63 13.19 12.85 2.72
N GLY A 64 11.86 12.92 2.70
CA GLY A 64 11.02 13.11 3.89
C GLY A 64 10.52 11.80 4.49
N TYR A 65 9.61 11.91 5.45
CA TYR A 65 8.96 10.74 6.06
C TYR A 65 8.14 9.97 5.02
N LYS A 66 8.18 8.64 5.12
CA LYS A 66 7.33 7.74 4.35
C LYS A 66 6.02 7.47 5.11
N LEU A 67 4.89 7.68 4.45
CA LEU A 67 3.55 7.59 5.05
C LEU A 67 2.66 6.67 4.21
N SER A 68 1.62 6.10 4.83
CA SER A 68 0.50 5.43 4.14
C SER A 68 -0.80 5.72 4.88
N ALA A 69 -1.91 5.85 4.16
CA ALA A 69 -3.23 6.02 4.75
C ALA A 69 -3.91 4.65 4.94
N ARG A 70 -4.55 4.44 6.08
CA ARG A 70 -5.36 3.26 6.39
C ARG A 70 -6.79 3.66 6.68
N ALA A 71 -7.76 3.06 5.97
CA ALA A 71 -9.18 3.35 6.14
C ALA A 71 -9.96 2.11 6.59
N TYR A 72 -10.87 2.32 7.53
CA TYR A 72 -11.89 1.36 7.96
C TYR A 72 -13.25 1.92 7.53
N LEU A 73 -13.80 1.39 6.44
CA LEU A 73 -15.01 1.94 5.81
C LEU A 73 -16.27 1.80 6.68
N GLY A 74 -16.29 0.79 7.55
CA GLY A 74 -17.32 0.58 8.58
C GLY A 74 -16.97 1.17 9.94
N GLY A 75 -15.90 1.96 10.03
CA GLY A 75 -15.43 2.55 11.27
C GLY A 75 -14.61 1.60 12.13
N ASP A 76 -13.84 2.18 13.04
CA ASP A 76 -13.00 1.49 13.99
C ASP A 76 -13.12 2.14 15.38
N SER A 77 -12.82 1.37 16.42
CA SER A 77 -12.95 1.78 17.83
C SER A 77 -14.33 2.41 18.15
N SER A 78 -14.37 3.63 18.69
CA SER A 78 -15.59 4.36 19.05
C SER A 78 -16.47 4.72 17.84
N GLY A 79 -15.91 4.73 16.62
CA GLY A 79 -16.64 5.00 15.38
C GLY A 79 -17.22 3.76 14.69
N ARG A 80 -17.00 2.56 15.23
CA ARG A 80 -17.43 1.30 14.61
C ARG A 80 -18.95 1.28 14.35
N GLY A 81 -19.33 0.97 13.12
CA GLY A 81 -20.72 0.89 12.65
C GLY A 81 -21.40 2.22 12.36
N THR A 82 -20.82 3.35 12.76
CA THR A 82 -21.46 4.68 12.65
C THR A 82 -20.72 5.64 11.74
N HIS A 83 -19.38 5.60 11.73
CA HIS A 83 -18.54 6.52 10.98
C HIS A 83 -17.50 5.75 10.16
N LEU A 84 -16.83 6.44 9.24
CA LEU A 84 -15.59 5.95 8.64
C LEU A 84 -14.42 6.38 9.52
N SER A 85 -13.45 5.49 9.73
CA SER A 85 -12.21 5.81 10.44
C SER A 85 -11.04 5.84 9.46
N LEU A 86 -10.22 6.89 9.51
CA LEU A 86 -9.06 7.09 8.65
C LEU A 86 -7.84 7.42 9.52
N TYR A 87 -6.72 6.75 9.23
CA TYR A 87 -5.47 6.93 9.95
C TYR A 87 -4.32 7.14 8.96
N ILE A 88 -3.29 7.86 9.40
CA ILE A 88 -2.01 7.93 8.71
C ILE A 88 -1.01 7.08 9.49
N THR A 89 -0.38 6.14 8.79
CA THR A 89 0.66 5.25 9.31
C THR A 89 2.01 5.76 8.88
N LEU A 90 2.91 5.99 9.85
CA LEU A 90 4.31 6.23 9.57
C LEU A 90 4.99 4.91 9.19
N MET A 91 5.67 4.90 8.05
CA MET A 91 6.39 3.74 7.55
C MET A 91 7.90 3.99 7.66
N ARG A 92 8.69 2.92 7.69
CA ARG A 92 10.14 3.03 7.58
C ARG A 92 10.52 3.65 6.24
N GLY A 93 11.12 4.84 6.27
CA GLY A 93 11.66 5.55 5.13
C GLY A 93 13.15 5.26 4.94
N ASP A 94 13.64 5.57 3.74
CA ASP A 94 15.05 5.35 3.38
C ASP A 94 15.98 6.40 4.00
N PHE A 95 15.43 7.56 4.39
CA PHE A 95 16.17 8.70 4.93
C PHE A 95 15.83 9.00 6.40
N ASP A 96 15.18 8.07 7.11
CA ASP A 96 14.71 8.29 8.49
C ASP A 96 15.82 8.76 9.44
N SER A 97 17.06 8.29 9.25
CA SER A 97 18.21 8.69 10.07
C SER A 97 18.71 10.11 9.82
N LEU A 98 18.25 10.76 8.75
CA LEU A 98 18.62 12.13 8.37
C LEU A 98 17.52 13.14 8.70
N LEU A 99 16.38 12.66 9.19
CA LEU A 99 15.25 13.51 9.55
C LEU A 99 15.46 14.11 10.95
N PRO A 100 15.04 15.36 11.17
CA PRO A 100 15.17 16.06 12.44
C PRO A 100 14.30 15.46 13.56
#